data_AF-A0A651E685-F1
#
_entry.id   AF-A0A651E685-F1
#
_cell.length_a   1.000
_cell.length_b   1.000
_cell.length_c   1.000
_cell.angle_alpha   90.00
_cell.angle_beta   90.00
_cell.angle_gamma   90.00
#
_symmetry.space_group_name_H-M   'P 1'
#
loop_
_entity.id
_entity.type
_entity.pdbx_description
1 polymer ?
#
loop_
_entity_poly.entity_id
_entity_poly.type
_entity_poly.pdbx_seq_one_letter_code
_entity_poly.pdbx_strand_id
1 'polypeptide(L)'
;MKRRTRGRVWLRALFLLVLLPVLPPLSAQVRHAERAVELQCGPDTDAAITVELHTESGAPLVLHLMLQDPEGIAERLVIDTGVARLDMVLPAQEEHSVTISPFAEPGVYDLRLEIGTAHGTCSREFRIGFMDFRWGRDNFRFGNNGSTTHGEVRPYSVNLLEWGRDRFGELSPVEEVAMIRRTYELFKGATGRCYAFSVSQARFMEDPGLLPSYYPHVYRVFAGASAIQRDMNRVQNDTVFQYFVAGAYDVHHRQSARERAAEVHAIMDRITEGRAAPFGYLGEDRHHSMLAYGFIHDPAGGIVQLVAANNWKEQQTHNLSSDDAELVLIRLHETDEESIRWLDEPIRAYRNADKIVFIDPDLVEPPAADTLAQMVQDVLDALRSPAQRSAIVVETVRSSMLVDGDGNRAGRDGGRRYSDIPGVTFRVHGENMVFEVSGELWDDLELVLHRLEREGSEVLPETRIALLDPGDPLVGTEAAARIMRDVSMNPAEPTRFPLRDLRPRQ
;
A
#
# COMPACT_ATOMS: atom_id res chain seq x y z
N MET A 1 -7.50 66.54 35.33
CA MET A 1 -8.91 66.73 34.89
C MET A 1 -9.66 65.40 34.99
N LYS A 2 -10.77 65.40 35.76
CA LYS A 2 -12.01 64.58 35.75
C LYS A 2 -11.97 63.19 35.08
N ARG A 3 -12.03 62.06 35.81
CA ARG A 3 -13.21 61.30 36.36
C ARG A 3 -14.31 60.89 35.34
N ARG A 4 -14.54 59.56 35.20
CA ARG A 4 -15.80 58.77 35.38
C ARG A 4 -15.63 57.36 34.75
N THR A 5 -15.54 56.23 35.46
CA THR A 5 -16.56 55.38 36.12
C THR A 5 -17.89 55.12 35.38
N ARG A 6 -18.12 53.84 35.01
CA ARG A 6 -19.34 52.99 35.04
C ARG A 6 -19.09 51.81 34.06
N GLY A 7 -19.36 50.54 34.31
CA GLY A 7 -20.19 49.86 35.31
C GLY A 7 -21.04 48.80 34.61
N ARG A 8 -20.74 47.51 34.88
CA ARG A 8 -21.57 46.28 34.80
C ARG A 8 -22.46 46.03 33.56
N VAL A 9 -22.32 44.84 32.97
CA VAL A 9 -23.42 43.84 32.89
C VAL A 9 -22.82 42.43 32.97
N TRP A 10 -23.25 41.65 33.95
CA TRP A 10 -23.07 40.20 34.03
C TRP A 10 -24.16 39.54 33.17
N LEU A 11 -23.79 38.70 32.21
CA LEU A 11 -24.71 37.71 31.63
C LEU A 11 -24.27 36.31 32.08
N ARG A 12 -25.09 35.72 32.94
CA ARG A 12 -25.05 34.30 33.27
C ARG A 12 -25.58 33.53 32.05
N ALA A 13 -24.69 32.87 31.31
CA ALA A 13 -25.11 31.84 30.37
C ALA A 13 -25.36 30.55 31.16
N LEU A 14 -26.63 30.17 31.22
CA LEU A 14 -27.11 28.90 31.75
C LEU A 14 -26.70 27.81 30.74
N PHE A 15 -25.69 27.01 31.05
CA PHE A 15 -25.37 25.81 30.25
C PHE A 15 -26.41 24.75 30.59
N LEU A 16 -27.38 24.57 29.70
CA LEU A 16 -28.26 23.41 29.67
C LEU A 16 -27.44 22.24 29.13
N LEU A 17 -27.10 21.29 30.00
CA LEU A 17 -26.51 20.01 29.61
C LEU A 17 -27.62 19.17 28.96
N VAL A 18 -27.69 19.19 27.64
CA VAL A 18 -28.49 18.21 26.88
C VAL A 18 -27.59 16.99 26.68
N LEU A 19 -27.82 15.94 27.46
CA LEU A 19 -27.32 14.60 27.18
C LEU A 19 -28.12 14.07 25.97
N LEU A 20 -27.62 14.32 24.77
CA LEU A 20 -27.99 13.54 23.60
C LEU A 20 -27.18 12.24 23.63
N PRO A 21 -27.80 11.06 23.53
CA PRO A 21 -27.05 9.84 23.28
C PRO A 21 -26.32 10.02 21.95
N VAL A 22 -24.98 10.00 22.01
CA VAL A 22 -24.14 9.94 20.81
C VAL A 22 -24.33 8.53 20.27
N LEU A 23 -25.30 8.34 19.38
CA LEU A 23 -25.37 7.13 18.57
C LEU A 23 -24.05 7.05 17.79
N PRO A 24 -23.31 5.92 17.86
CA PRO A 24 -22.14 5.76 17.02
C PRO A 24 -22.57 5.93 15.55
N PRO A 25 -21.73 6.53 14.69
CA PRO A 25 -22.06 6.67 13.29
C PRO A 25 -22.36 5.28 12.70
N LEU A 26 -23.38 5.16 11.84
CA LEU A 26 -23.78 3.93 11.13
C LEU A 26 -22.59 3.18 10.51
N SER A 27 -21.53 3.90 10.13
CA SER A 27 -20.29 3.31 9.60
C SER A 27 -19.45 2.55 10.60
N ALA A 28 -19.67 2.69 11.92
CA ALA A 28 -19.06 1.87 12.96
C ALA A 28 -19.85 0.57 13.17
N GLN A 29 -21.19 0.61 13.13
CA GLN A 29 -22.05 -0.58 13.27
C GLN A 29 -21.84 -1.60 12.13
N VAL A 30 -21.62 -1.14 10.89
CA VAL A 30 -21.29 -2.02 9.75
C VAL A 30 -19.92 -2.71 9.93
N ARG A 31 -18.97 -2.12 10.68
CA ARG A 31 -17.64 -2.71 10.92
C ARG A 31 -17.70 -3.94 11.81
N HIS A 32 -18.57 -3.88 12.81
CA HIS A 32 -18.69 -4.94 13.81
C HIS A 32 -19.34 -6.20 13.24
N ALA A 33 -20.34 -6.02 12.36
CA ALA A 33 -21.11 -7.12 11.78
C ALA A 33 -20.30 -8.08 10.89
N GLU A 34 -19.16 -7.65 10.34
CA GLU A 34 -18.41 -8.44 9.33
C GLU A 34 -17.33 -9.35 9.93
N ARG A 35 -16.99 -9.12 11.20
CA ARG A 35 -16.05 -9.90 12.03
C ARG A 35 -16.75 -10.66 13.16
N ALA A 36 -18.01 -10.32 13.35
CA ALA A 36 -18.96 -10.94 14.23
C ALA A 36 -19.10 -12.44 13.87
N VAL A 37 -18.80 -13.28 14.84
CA VAL A 37 -19.03 -14.72 14.80
C VAL A 37 -20.25 -15.03 15.64
N GLU A 38 -21.25 -15.67 15.04
CA GLU A 38 -22.40 -16.18 15.75
C GLU A 38 -22.04 -17.46 16.54
N LEU A 39 -22.44 -17.49 17.80
CA LEU A 39 -22.25 -18.61 18.72
C LEU A 39 -23.61 -19.10 19.21
N GLN A 40 -23.82 -20.42 19.11
CA GLN A 40 -25.01 -21.08 19.65
C GLN A 40 -24.67 -21.73 21.00
N CYS A 41 -25.36 -21.31 22.04
CA CYS A 41 -25.04 -21.65 23.44
C CYS A 41 -26.00 -22.69 24.04
N GLY A 42 -26.43 -23.64 23.21
CA GLY A 42 -27.31 -24.77 23.57
C GLY A 42 -28.13 -25.25 22.37
N PRO A 43 -28.71 -26.47 22.43
CA PRO A 43 -29.55 -27.02 21.36
C PRO A 43 -30.95 -26.38 21.27
N ASP A 44 -31.39 -25.68 22.31
CA ASP A 44 -32.77 -25.18 22.48
C ASP A 44 -32.86 -23.64 22.50
N THR A 45 -31.80 -22.92 22.12
CA THR A 45 -31.78 -21.45 22.11
C THR A 45 -31.74 -20.91 20.68
N ASP A 46 -32.78 -20.20 20.28
CA ASP A 46 -32.78 -19.38 19.04
C ASP A 46 -31.95 -18.08 19.21
N ALA A 47 -31.48 -17.81 20.43
CA ALA A 47 -30.69 -16.64 20.77
C ALA A 47 -29.26 -16.75 20.21
N ALA A 48 -28.97 -15.90 19.22
CA ALA A 48 -27.68 -15.78 18.56
C ALA A 48 -26.79 -14.78 19.32
N ILE A 49 -25.85 -15.28 20.14
CA ILE A 49 -24.81 -14.42 20.72
C ILE A 49 -23.72 -14.23 19.67
N THR A 50 -23.34 -12.99 19.41
CA THR A 50 -22.33 -12.69 18.41
C THR A 50 -21.08 -12.13 19.06
N VAL A 51 -19.91 -12.60 18.64
CA VAL A 51 -18.62 -12.19 19.19
C VAL A 51 -17.72 -11.64 18.11
N GLU A 52 -17.12 -10.49 18.38
CA GLU A 52 -16.04 -9.92 17.59
C GLU A 52 -14.80 -9.74 18.47
N LEU A 53 -13.64 -10.16 17.95
CA LEU A 53 -12.34 -9.88 18.53
C LEU A 53 -11.51 -9.08 17.52
N HIS A 54 -11.01 -7.91 17.93
CA HIS A 54 -10.12 -7.11 17.12
C HIS A 54 -9.04 -6.44 17.97
N THR A 55 -8.11 -5.73 17.34
CA THR A 55 -7.07 -4.96 18.01
C THR A 55 -6.98 -3.55 17.43
N GLU A 56 -6.69 -2.56 18.29
CA GLU A 56 -6.49 -1.17 17.88
C GLU A 56 -5.11 -0.88 17.31
N SER A 57 -4.21 -1.89 17.26
CA SER A 57 -2.84 -1.88 16.72
C SER A 57 -1.65 -1.84 17.68
N GLY A 58 -1.89 -1.86 18.99
CA GLY A 58 -0.80 -1.77 19.96
C GLY A 58 0.26 -2.87 19.83
N ALA A 59 1.48 -2.61 20.27
CA ALA A 59 2.50 -3.62 20.50
C ALA A 59 3.05 -3.43 21.93
N PRO A 60 2.70 -4.31 22.90
CA PRO A 60 1.92 -5.55 22.77
C PRO A 60 0.47 -5.32 22.33
N LEU A 61 -0.12 -6.33 21.68
CA LEU A 61 -1.50 -6.23 21.16
C LEU A 61 -2.49 -5.93 22.30
N VAL A 62 -3.28 -4.88 22.09
CA VAL A 62 -4.46 -4.59 22.91
C VAL A 62 -5.65 -5.20 22.19
N LEU A 63 -6.33 -6.15 22.83
CA LEU A 63 -7.49 -6.83 22.27
C LEU A 63 -8.78 -6.16 22.76
N HIS A 64 -9.70 -5.98 21.83
CA HIS A 64 -11.04 -5.47 22.07
C HIS A 64 -12.01 -6.58 21.69
N LEU A 65 -12.69 -7.09 22.71
CA LEU A 65 -13.76 -8.04 22.58
C LEU A 65 -15.08 -7.30 22.63
N MET A 66 -15.92 -7.52 21.64
CA MET A 66 -17.30 -7.07 21.61
C MET A 66 -18.22 -8.28 21.53
N LEU A 67 -19.18 -8.34 22.45
CA LEU A 67 -20.18 -9.40 22.52
C LEU A 67 -21.55 -8.73 22.40
N GLN A 68 -22.29 -9.10 21.37
CA GLN A 68 -23.68 -8.71 21.16
C GLN A 68 -24.57 -9.85 21.64
N ASP A 69 -25.43 -9.55 22.60
CA ASP A 69 -26.35 -10.47 23.25
C ASP A 69 -27.73 -9.82 23.32
N PRO A 70 -28.49 -9.78 22.20
CA PRO A 70 -29.75 -9.05 22.11
C PRO A 70 -30.79 -9.44 23.16
N GLU A 71 -30.67 -10.63 23.76
CA GLU A 71 -31.60 -11.17 24.74
C GLU A 71 -31.08 -11.05 26.20
N GLY A 72 -29.83 -10.62 26.39
CA GLY A 72 -29.21 -10.48 27.71
C GLY A 72 -29.07 -11.80 28.47
N ILE A 73 -28.88 -12.91 27.74
CA ILE A 73 -28.81 -14.28 28.29
C ILE A 73 -27.39 -14.70 28.70
N ALA A 74 -26.36 -13.93 28.34
CA ALA A 74 -24.98 -14.18 28.72
C ALA A 74 -24.77 -13.81 30.19
N GLU A 75 -24.42 -14.80 31.01
CA GLU A 75 -24.25 -14.62 32.46
C GLU A 75 -22.78 -14.55 32.85
N ARG A 76 -21.90 -15.17 32.05
CA ARG A 76 -20.48 -15.30 32.36
C ARG A 76 -19.65 -15.30 31.10
N LEU A 77 -18.52 -14.60 31.15
CA LEU A 77 -17.50 -14.63 30.11
C LEU A 77 -16.17 -15.05 30.71
N VAL A 78 -15.56 -16.06 30.09
CA VAL A 78 -14.20 -16.52 30.37
C VAL A 78 -13.35 -16.23 29.15
N ILE A 79 -12.22 -15.58 29.37
CA ILE A 79 -11.16 -15.42 28.36
C ILE A 79 -9.91 -16.12 28.91
N ASP A 80 -9.49 -17.18 28.25
CA ASP A 80 -8.32 -17.96 28.62
C ASP A 80 -7.29 -17.91 27.50
N THR A 81 -6.09 -17.43 27.80
CA THR A 81 -4.98 -17.32 26.82
C THR A 81 -3.89 -18.37 27.05
N GLY A 82 -4.12 -19.32 27.96
CA GLY A 82 -3.12 -20.25 28.47
C GLY A 82 -2.11 -19.62 29.45
N VAL A 83 -1.84 -18.31 29.33
CA VAL A 83 -0.94 -17.56 30.21
C VAL A 83 -1.67 -16.66 31.21
N ALA A 84 -2.86 -16.19 30.85
CA ALA A 84 -3.73 -15.39 31.68
C ALA A 84 -5.18 -15.83 31.49
N ARG A 85 -5.96 -15.76 32.58
CA ARG A 85 -7.38 -16.08 32.59
C ARG A 85 -8.17 -14.94 33.21
N LEU A 86 -9.13 -14.42 32.46
CA LEU A 86 -10.15 -13.49 32.94
C LEU A 86 -11.47 -14.25 33.07
N ASP A 87 -12.15 -14.06 34.20
CA ASP A 87 -13.42 -14.70 34.50
C ASP A 87 -14.34 -13.65 35.09
N MET A 88 -15.40 -13.30 34.37
CA MET A 88 -16.29 -12.21 34.72
C MET A 88 -17.74 -12.62 34.65
N VAL A 89 -18.51 -12.14 35.62
CA VAL A 89 -19.97 -12.18 35.60
C VAL A 89 -20.46 -11.02 34.74
N LEU A 90 -21.30 -11.33 33.76
CA LEU A 90 -21.86 -10.35 32.84
C LEU A 90 -23.20 -9.84 33.39
N PRO A 91 -23.43 -8.51 33.43
CA PRO A 91 -24.76 -7.98 33.71
C PRO A 91 -25.70 -8.28 32.53
N ALA A 92 -27.00 -8.47 32.77
CA ALA A 92 -27.95 -8.65 31.66
C ALA A 92 -28.08 -7.34 30.83
N GLN A 93 -27.44 -7.29 29.66
CA GLN A 93 -27.45 -6.15 28.73
C GLN A 93 -27.23 -6.62 27.30
N GLU A 94 -27.62 -5.79 26.32
CA GLU A 94 -27.58 -6.15 24.90
C GLU A 94 -26.16 -6.20 24.31
N GLU A 95 -25.22 -5.48 24.90
CA GLU A 95 -23.86 -5.34 24.39
C GLU A 95 -22.85 -5.32 25.53
N HIS A 96 -21.75 -6.04 25.35
CA HIS A 96 -20.61 -6.06 26.25
C HIS A 96 -19.34 -5.72 25.49
N SER A 97 -18.55 -4.81 26.04
CA SER A 97 -17.23 -4.47 25.51
C SER A 97 -16.17 -4.69 26.57
N VAL A 98 -15.10 -5.41 26.22
CA VAL A 98 -13.99 -5.72 27.11
C VAL A 98 -12.68 -5.44 26.37
N THR A 99 -11.86 -4.56 26.93
CA THR A 99 -10.49 -4.32 26.46
C THR A 99 -9.50 -5.04 27.37
N ILE A 100 -8.65 -5.88 26.80
CA ILE A 100 -7.61 -6.62 27.53
C ILE A 100 -6.27 -6.51 26.81
N SER A 101 -5.18 -6.57 27.58
CA SER A 101 -3.83 -6.82 27.06
C SER A 101 -3.24 -7.96 27.87
N PRO A 102 -3.58 -9.21 27.54
CA PRO A 102 -3.27 -10.37 28.36
C PRO A 102 -1.81 -10.84 28.21
N PHE A 103 -1.06 -10.27 27.27
CA PHE A 103 0.27 -10.73 26.90
C PHE A 103 1.35 -9.80 27.43
N ALA A 104 2.27 -10.34 28.23
CA ALA A 104 3.41 -9.60 28.76
C ALA A 104 4.62 -9.59 27.81
N GLU A 105 4.71 -10.58 26.94
CA GLU A 105 5.83 -10.82 26.02
C GLU A 105 5.29 -11.12 24.61
N PRO A 106 6.09 -10.89 23.55
CA PRO A 106 5.75 -11.35 22.21
C PRO A 106 5.71 -12.87 22.14
N GLY A 107 4.90 -13.40 21.22
CA GLY A 107 4.75 -14.83 21.04
C GLY A 107 3.47 -15.19 20.32
N VAL A 108 3.13 -16.48 20.37
CA VAL A 108 1.89 -17.03 19.83
C VAL A 108 1.10 -17.66 20.96
N TYR A 109 -0.18 -17.33 21.02
CA TYR A 109 -1.09 -17.69 22.08
C TYR A 109 -2.40 -18.21 21.49
N ASP A 110 -2.89 -19.29 22.06
CA ASP A 110 -4.26 -19.74 21.82
C ASP A 110 -5.17 -19.05 22.83
N LEU A 111 -6.17 -18.32 22.34
CA LEU A 111 -7.19 -17.67 23.13
C LEU A 111 -8.49 -18.45 22.99
N ARG A 112 -8.97 -18.99 24.10
CA ARG A 112 -10.29 -19.61 24.23
C ARG A 112 -11.24 -18.63 24.91
N LEU A 113 -12.31 -18.29 24.20
CA LEU A 113 -13.46 -17.58 24.71
C LEU A 113 -14.53 -18.58 25.10
N GLU A 114 -15.07 -18.49 26.31
CA GLU A 114 -16.24 -19.27 26.74
C GLU A 114 -17.30 -18.33 27.28
N ILE A 115 -18.53 -18.48 26.79
CA ILE A 115 -19.69 -17.73 27.26
C ILE A 115 -20.65 -18.72 27.91
N GLY A 116 -20.92 -18.51 29.19
CA GLY A 116 -21.89 -19.27 29.96
C GLY A 116 -23.25 -18.58 29.96
N THR A 117 -24.29 -19.37 29.72
CA THR A 117 -25.70 -18.98 29.81
C THR A 117 -26.45 -19.97 30.72
N ALA A 118 -27.70 -19.67 31.06
CA ALA A 118 -28.57 -20.63 31.75
C ALA A 118 -28.82 -21.92 30.94
N HIS A 119 -28.63 -21.89 29.62
CA HIS A 119 -28.93 -22.97 28.69
C HIS A 119 -27.70 -23.81 28.30
N GLY A 120 -26.49 -23.36 28.63
CA GLY A 120 -25.27 -24.07 28.30
C GLY A 120 -24.03 -23.18 28.26
N THR A 121 -23.02 -23.67 27.56
CA THR A 121 -21.78 -22.93 27.32
C THR A 121 -21.41 -23.07 25.85
N CYS A 122 -21.10 -21.95 25.22
CA CYS A 122 -20.53 -21.88 23.88
C CYS A 122 -19.10 -21.39 23.97
N SER A 123 -18.25 -21.83 23.04
CA SER A 123 -16.86 -21.42 22.99
C SER A 123 -16.40 -21.06 21.58
N ARG A 124 -15.38 -20.21 21.52
CA ARG A 124 -14.66 -19.87 20.29
C ARG A 124 -13.17 -19.84 20.58
N GLU A 125 -12.38 -20.36 19.65
CA GLU A 125 -10.92 -20.35 19.75
C GLU A 125 -10.33 -19.42 18.71
N PHE A 126 -9.33 -18.67 19.12
CA PHE A 126 -8.55 -17.77 18.30
C PHE A 126 -7.08 -18.07 18.50
N ARG A 127 -6.27 -17.88 17.47
CA ARG A 127 -4.81 -17.92 17.56
C ARG A 127 -4.27 -16.52 17.33
N ILE A 128 -3.50 -16.01 18.28
CA ILE A 128 -3.00 -14.64 18.28
C ILE A 128 -1.48 -14.69 18.29
N GLY A 129 -0.84 -14.02 17.34
CA GLY A 129 0.62 -13.97 17.26
C GLY A 129 1.09 -12.54 17.08
N PHE A 130 2.20 -12.17 17.73
CA PHE A 130 2.85 -10.88 17.50
C PHE A 130 4.31 -10.93 17.94
N MET A 131 5.12 -10.09 17.31
CA MET A 131 6.53 -9.90 17.66
C MET A 131 6.75 -8.67 18.55
N ASP A 132 7.95 -8.49 19.12
CA ASP A 132 8.33 -7.26 19.82
C ASP A 132 8.56 -6.16 18.78
N PHE A 133 7.47 -5.60 18.25
CA PHE A 133 7.50 -4.42 17.40
C PHE A 133 7.31 -3.17 18.26
N ARG A 134 8.08 -2.11 18.01
CA ARG A 134 7.96 -0.84 18.74
C ARG A 134 8.00 0.34 17.78
N TRP A 135 6.90 1.10 17.79
CA TRP A 135 6.83 2.41 17.16
C TRP A 135 7.85 3.35 17.82
N GLY A 136 8.63 4.06 17.00
CA GLY A 136 9.77 4.86 17.44
C GLY A 136 11.09 4.10 17.56
N ARG A 137 11.10 2.79 17.32
CA ARG A 137 12.31 1.95 17.21
C ARG A 137 12.42 1.32 15.83
N ASP A 138 11.35 0.61 15.44
CA ASP A 138 11.35 -0.36 14.35
C ASP A 138 10.80 0.20 13.05
N ASN A 139 10.01 1.28 13.08
CA ASN A 139 9.56 1.99 11.89
C ASN A 139 10.55 3.07 11.45
N PHE A 140 10.55 3.43 10.17
CA PHE A 140 11.23 4.65 9.73
C PHE A 140 10.54 5.89 10.28
N ARG A 141 11.34 6.94 10.54
CA ARG A 141 10.82 8.24 11.00
C ARG A 141 10.27 9.11 9.86
N PHE A 142 10.55 8.74 8.61
CA PHE A 142 10.07 9.41 7.41
C PHE A 142 9.15 8.49 6.63
N GLY A 143 8.24 9.08 5.85
CA GLY A 143 7.23 8.37 5.09
C GLY A 143 7.58 8.22 3.61
N ASN A 144 6.75 7.44 2.94
CA ASN A 144 6.74 7.18 1.51
C ASN A 144 5.89 8.23 0.75
N ASN A 145 5.35 9.23 1.45
CA ASN A 145 4.72 10.38 0.81
C ASN A 145 5.78 11.14 0.00
N GLY A 146 5.59 11.29 -1.32
CA GLY A 146 6.50 11.98 -2.24
C GLY A 146 6.73 13.48 -1.95
N SER A 147 6.41 13.95 -0.74
CA SER A 147 6.65 15.29 -0.22
C SER A 147 7.68 15.26 0.91
N THR A 148 8.79 14.56 0.77
CA THR A 148 9.90 14.79 1.70
C THR A 148 10.37 16.23 1.51
N THR A 149 10.32 16.99 2.61
CA THR A 149 10.81 18.36 2.85
C THR A 149 12.31 18.56 2.54
N HIS A 150 12.97 17.59 1.91
CA HIS A 150 14.41 17.55 1.63
C HIS A 150 14.77 17.29 0.17
N GLY A 151 13.92 17.74 -0.76
CA GLY A 151 14.34 17.98 -2.14
C GLY A 151 14.38 16.74 -3.02
N GLU A 152 13.90 16.92 -4.24
CA GLU A 152 13.99 16.02 -5.38
C GLU A 152 13.09 14.77 -5.33
N VAL A 153 11.83 14.96 -5.74
CA VAL A 153 11.08 13.88 -6.42
C VAL A 153 11.84 13.59 -7.72
N ARG A 154 12.83 12.71 -7.66
CA ARG A 154 13.48 12.21 -8.87
C ARG A 154 12.51 11.25 -9.57
N PRO A 155 12.43 11.26 -10.92
CA PRO A 155 11.73 10.23 -11.67
C PRO A 155 12.15 8.84 -11.19
N TYR A 156 11.21 7.91 -11.09
CA TYR A 156 11.53 6.55 -10.64
C TYR A 156 12.55 5.88 -11.57
N SER A 157 12.54 6.23 -12.87
CA SER A 157 13.55 5.79 -13.83
C SER A 157 14.99 6.05 -13.41
N VAL A 158 15.28 7.15 -12.68
CA VAL A 158 16.65 7.45 -12.23
C VAL A 158 17.17 6.29 -11.37
N ASN A 159 16.38 5.87 -10.39
CA ASN A 159 16.74 4.80 -9.48
C ASN A 159 16.70 3.42 -10.16
N LEU A 160 15.73 3.22 -11.07
CA LEU A 160 15.57 1.98 -11.80
C LEU A 160 16.75 1.71 -12.75
N LEU A 161 17.15 2.71 -13.54
CA LEU A 161 18.22 2.56 -14.53
C LEU A 161 19.60 2.49 -13.88
N GLU A 162 19.84 3.24 -12.79
CA GLU A 162 21.06 3.07 -12.00
C GLU A 162 21.18 1.64 -11.46
N TRP A 163 20.10 1.12 -10.86
CA TRP A 163 20.04 -0.26 -10.40
C TRP A 163 20.21 -1.27 -11.56
N GLY A 164 19.55 -1.05 -12.69
CA GLY A 164 19.63 -1.92 -13.86
C GLY A 164 21.05 -2.02 -14.38
N ARG A 165 21.78 -0.89 -14.44
CA ARG A 165 23.20 -0.89 -14.82
C ARG A 165 24.09 -1.60 -13.81
N ASP A 166 23.84 -1.41 -12.52
CA ASP A 166 24.54 -2.12 -11.45
C ASP A 166 24.33 -3.65 -11.52
N ARG A 167 23.15 -4.12 -11.97
CA ARG A 167 22.80 -5.55 -12.02
C ARG A 167 23.16 -6.24 -13.32
N PHE A 168 22.94 -5.58 -14.46
CA PHE A 168 23.01 -6.20 -15.79
C PHE A 168 24.15 -5.65 -16.66
N GLY A 169 24.87 -4.61 -16.21
CA GLY A 169 25.86 -3.90 -17.01
C GLY A 169 25.24 -2.80 -17.86
N GLU A 170 25.95 -2.34 -18.89
CA GLU A 170 25.43 -1.30 -19.79
C GLU A 170 24.10 -1.74 -20.42
N LEU A 171 23.07 -0.89 -20.28
CA LEU A 171 21.74 -1.14 -20.80
C LEU A 171 21.60 -0.51 -22.18
N SER A 172 21.07 -1.26 -23.13
CA SER A 172 20.62 -0.71 -24.40
C SER A 172 19.42 0.22 -24.20
N PRO A 173 19.21 1.20 -25.10
CA PRO A 173 18.05 2.08 -25.05
C PRO A 173 16.70 1.34 -24.98
N VAL A 174 16.59 0.19 -25.66
CA VAL A 174 15.39 -0.65 -25.65
C VAL A 174 15.15 -1.27 -24.27
N GLU A 175 16.21 -1.79 -23.63
CA GLU A 175 16.13 -2.34 -22.27
C GLU A 175 15.68 -1.26 -21.29
N GLU A 176 16.26 -0.05 -21.34
CA GLU A 176 15.89 1.04 -20.44
C GLU A 176 14.39 1.37 -20.52
N VAL A 177 13.84 1.53 -21.74
CA VAL A 177 12.43 1.87 -21.91
C VAL A 177 11.51 0.70 -21.55
N ALA A 178 11.89 -0.53 -21.90
CA ALA A 178 11.12 -1.71 -21.54
C ALA A 178 11.03 -1.88 -20.03
N MET A 179 12.13 -1.67 -19.30
CA MET A 179 12.16 -1.67 -17.83
C MET A 179 11.21 -0.61 -17.26
N ILE A 180 11.34 0.64 -17.71
CA ILE A 180 10.51 1.75 -17.22
C ILE A 180 9.02 1.47 -17.48
N ARG A 181 8.66 1.10 -18.71
CA ARG A 181 7.29 0.75 -19.09
C ARG A 181 6.76 -0.36 -18.20
N ARG A 182 7.49 -1.49 -18.11
CA ARG A 182 7.07 -2.65 -17.32
C ARG A 182 6.84 -2.27 -15.86
N THR A 183 7.74 -1.48 -15.28
CA THR A 183 7.58 -1.05 -13.89
C THR A 183 6.36 -0.16 -13.67
N TYR A 184 6.06 0.76 -14.60
CA TYR A 184 4.82 1.55 -14.51
C TYR A 184 3.55 0.71 -14.68
N GLU A 185 3.58 -0.35 -15.48
CA GLU A 185 2.46 -1.29 -15.56
C GLU A 185 2.19 -2.02 -14.24
N LEU A 186 3.26 -2.36 -13.52
CA LEU A 186 3.17 -3.03 -12.22
C LEU A 186 2.65 -2.09 -11.13
N PHE A 187 3.20 -0.87 -11.07
CA PHE A 187 2.79 0.15 -10.11
C PHE A 187 1.50 0.83 -10.56
N LYS A 188 0.37 0.16 -10.32
CA LYS A 188 -0.98 0.72 -10.49
C LYS A 188 -1.15 1.94 -9.58
N GLY A 189 -1.16 3.14 -10.16
CA GLY A 189 -1.28 4.42 -9.44
C GLY A 189 0.06 5.14 -9.20
N ALA A 190 0.23 5.73 -8.01
CA ALA A 190 1.47 6.46 -7.69
C ALA A 190 2.62 5.47 -7.48
N THR A 191 3.74 5.65 -8.21
CA THR A 191 4.98 4.88 -8.03
C THR A 191 5.63 5.23 -6.69
N GLY A 192 5.13 4.61 -5.62
CA GLY A 192 5.68 4.71 -4.28
C GLY A 192 6.89 3.81 -4.07
N ARG A 193 7.61 4.05 -2.97
CA ARG A 193 8.75 3.26 -2.49
C ARG A 193 8.33 2.19 -1.46
N CYS A 194 7.09 1.69 -1.54
CA CYS A 194 6.48 0.92 -0.45
C CYS A 194 7.25 -0.35 -0.08
N TYR A 195 7.77 -1.09 -1.07
CA TYR A 195 8.64 -2.25 -0.84
C TYR A 195 10.01 -1.87 -0.28
N ALA A 196 10.54 -0.71 -0.71
CA ALA A 196 11.77 -0.16 -0.16
C ALA A 196 11.66 0.01 1.37
N PHE A 197 10.50 0.46 1.86
CA PHE A 197 10.24 0.63 3.28
C PHE A 197 10.01 -0.71 3.98
N SER A 198 9.00 -1.48 3.57
CA SER A 198 8.61 -2.70 4.31
C SER A 198 9.73 -3.72 4.38
N VAL A 199 10.40 -4.00 3.25
CA VAL A 199 11.46 -5.02 3.18
C VAL A 199 12.73 -4.55 3.87
N SER A 200 13.18 -3.30 3.64
CA SER A 200 14.38 -2.80 4.32
C SER A 200 14.18 -2.68 5.83
N GLN A 201 12.98 -2.32 6.27
CA GLN A 201 12.63 -2.27 7.68
C GLN A 201 12.76 -3.65 8.33
N ALA A 202 12.18 -4.70 7.72
CA ALA A 202 12.35 -6.07 8.18
C ALA A 202 13.85 -6.46 8.27
N ARG A 203 14.61 -6.21 7.19
CA ARG A 203 16.04 -6.53 7.14
C ARG A 203 16.86 -5.85 8.23
N PHE A 204 16.61 -4.57 8.50
CA PHE A 204 17.33 -3.83 9.54
C PHE A 204 16.90 -4.21 10.96
N MET A 205 15.68 -4.70 11.15
CA MET A 205 15.25 -5.25 12.44
C MET A 205 15.93 -6.59 12.72
N GLU A 206 16.09 -7.42 11.69
CA GLU A 206 16.70 -8.75 11.80
C GLU A 206 18.22 -8.69 11.88
N ASP A 207 18.85 -7.80 11.11
CA ASP A 207 20.28 -7.51 11.18
C ASP A 207 20.53 -6.01 11.39
N PRO A 208 20.51 -5.54 12.65
CA PRO A 208 20.84 -4.15 12.98
C PRO A 208 22.25 -3.74 12.54
N GLY A 209 23.15 -4.69 12.27
CA GLY A 209 24.50 -4.43 11.79
C GLY A 209 24.57 -3.87 10.36
N LEU A 210 23.48 -4.02 9.59
CA LEU A 210 23.32 -3.38 8.27
C LEU A 210 23.18 -1.86 8.37
N LEU A 211 22.78 -1.34 9.54
CA LEU A 211 22.77 0.10 9.77
C LEU A 211 24.18 0.59 10.10
N PRO A 212 24.60 1.75 9.57
CA PRO A 212 25.80 2.43 10.07
C PRO A 212 25.75 2.58 11.59
N SER A 213 26.88 2.36 12.28
CA SER A 213 26.95 2.27 13.74
C SER A 213 26.46 3.49 14.53
N TYR A 214 26.32 4.65 13.87
CA TYR A 214 25.75 5.86 14.46
C TYR A 214 24.21 5.92 14.40
N TYR A 215 23.56 4.98 13.70
CA TYR A 215 22.12 4.74 13.78
C TYR A 215 21.87 3.55 14.72
N PRO A 216 21.40 3.79 15.95
CA PRO A 216 21.15 2.71 16.89
C PRO A 216 19.94 1.83 16.54
N HIS A 217 19.05 2.31 15.66
CA HIS A 217 17.86 1.58 15.18
C HIS A 217 17.25 2.31 13.96
N VAL A 218 16.32 1.64 13.27
CA VAL A 218 15.70 2.09 12.00
C VAL A 218 15.07 3.47 12.12
N TYR A 219 14.34 3.74 13.21
CA TYR A 219 13.69 5.04 13.41
C TYR A 219 14.66 6.23 13.49
N ARG A 220 15.97 6.02 13.73
CA ARG A 220 16.95 7.13 13.70
C ARG A 220 17.42 7.48 12.30
N VAL A 221 17.16 6.65 11.30
CA VAL A 221 17.57 6.92 9.92
C VAL A 221 16.88 8.21 9.43
N PHE A 222 17.69 9.15 8.96
CA PHE A 222 17.18 10.38 8.36
C PHE A 222 16.83 10.16 6.88
N ALA A 223 15.81 10.87 6.39
CA ALA A 223 15.41 10.79 4.98
C ALA A 223 16.57 11.14 4.01
N GLY A 224 17.47 12.04 4.42
CA GLY A 224 18.63 12.45 3.61
C GLY A 224 19.83 11.47 3.64
N ALA A 225 19.72 10.31 4.29
CA ALA A 225 20.81 9.33 4.34
C ALA A 225 20.99 8.61 3.00
N SER A 226 21.67 9.26 2.04
CA SER A 226 21.74 8.84 0.64
C SER A 226 22.15 7.39 0.42
N ALA A 227 23.13 6.88 1.18
CA ALA A 227 23.54 5.48 1.10
C ALA A 227 22.39 4.52 1.44
N ILE A 228 21.67 4.77 2.56
CA ILE A 228 20.52 3.96 2.96
C ILE A 228 19.38 4.12 1.96
N GLN A 229 19.13 5.33 1.45
CA GLN A 229 18.10 5.56 0.43
C GLN A 229 18.39 4.79 -0.86
N ARG A 230 19.67 4.73 -1.29
CA ARG A 230 20.12 3.94 -2.44
C ARG A 230 19.89 2.46 -2.20
N ASP A 231 20.25 1.93 -1.04
CA ASP A 231 20.06 0.52 -0.70
C ASP A 231 18.57 0.16 -0.62
N MET A 232 17.74 1.00 0.00
CA MET A 232 16.28 0.85 -0.01
C MET A 232 15.72 0.80 -1.44
N ASN A 233 16.19 1.66 -2.35
CA ASN A 233 15.77 1.66 -3.75
C ASN A 233 16.18 0.38 -4.48
N ARG A 234 17.39 -0.12 -4.22
CA ARG A 234 17.84 -1.41 -4.77
C ARG A 234 16.95 -2.55 -4.29
N VAL A 235 16.64 -2.60 -3.00
CA VAL A 235 15.73 -3.59 -2.41
C VAL A 235 14.36 -3.56 -3.06
N GLN A 236 13.79 -2.37 -3.31
CA GLN A 236 12.54 -2.27 -4.04
C GLN A 236 12.64 -2.86 -5.44
N ASN A 237 13.68 -2.51 -6.20
CA ASN A 237 13.83 -2.98 -7.57
C ASN A 237 14.09 -4.48 -7.63
N ASP A 238 14.92 -5.02 -6.74
CA ASP A 238 15.17 -6.46 -6.60
C ASP A 238 13.85 -7.18 -6.27
N THR A 239 13.07 -6.67 -5.31
CA THR A 239 11.75 -7.22 -4.94
C THR A 239 10.81 -7.22 -6.15
N VAL A 240 10.71 -6.09 -6.86
CA VAL A 240 9.81 -5.96 -8.01
C VAL A 240 10.20 -6.89 -9.13
N PHE A 241 11.50 -6.97 -9.45
CA PHE A 241 11.98 -7.83 -10.51
C PHE A 241 11.81 -9.30 -10.19
N GLN A 242 12.15 -9.71 -8.98
CA GLN A 242 12.02 -11.10 -8.59
C GLN A 242 10.56 -11.55 -8.53
N TYR A 243 9.70 -10.78 -7.85
CA TYR A 243 8.32 -11.20 -7.61
C TYR A 243 7.42 -10.97 -8.83
N PHE A 244 7.57 -9.86 -9.56
CA PHE A 244 6.60 -9.45 -10.57
C PHE A 244 7.13 -9.41 -12.02
N VAL A 245 8.44 -9.55 -12.22
CA VAL A 245 9.05 -9.61 -13.57
C VAL A 245 9.52 -11.02 -13.91
N ALA A 246 10.28 -11.68 -13.03
CA ALA A 246 10.84 -13.01 -13.26
C ALA A 246 9.80 -14.15 -13.25
N GLY A 247 8.51 -13.81 -13.10
CA GLY A 247 7.40 -14.77 -13.18
C GLY A 247 7.09 -15.51 -11.88
N ALA A 248 7.64 -15.10 -10.73
CA ALA A 248 7.24 -15.67 -9.44
C ALA A 248 5.77 -15.36 -9.11
N TYR A 249 5.23 -14.25 -9.63
CA TYR A 249 3.85 -13.84 -9.41
C TYR A 249 3.20 -13.22 -10.66
N ASP A 250 2.08 -13.79 -11.10
CA ASP A 250 1.30 -13.24 -12.21
C ASP A 250 0.31 -12.17 -11.69
N VAL A 251 0.61 -10.90 -12.00
CA VAL A 251 -0.22 -9.75 -11.62
C VAL A 251 -1.57 -9.69 -12.34
N HIS A 252 -1.78 -10.45 -13.42
CA HIS A 252 -3.04 -10.53 -14.15
C HIS A 252 -3.90 -11.74 -13.75
N HIS A 253 -3.30 -12.81 -13.20
CA HIS A 253 -4.03 -13.98 -12.73
C HIS A 253 -4.81 -13.70 -11.44
N ARG A 254 -6.11 -14.05 -11.35
CA ARG A 254 -6.85 -13.93 -10.08
C ARG A 254 -6.27 -14.86 -9.02
N GLN A 255 -5.93 -14.34 -7.85
CA GLN A 255 -5.42 -15.18 -6.75
C GLN A 255 -6.51 -16.12 -6.24
N SER A 256 -6.26 -17.43 -6.28
CA SER A 256 -7.15 -18.44 -5.73
C SER A 256 -7.17 -18.41 -4.20
N ALA A 257 -8.23 -18.94 -3.58
CA ALA A 257 -8.32 -19.07 -2.12
C ALA A 257 -7.14 -19.88 -1.54
N ARG A 258 -6.67 -20.91 -2.25
CA ARG A 258 -5.52 -21.73 -1.84
C ARG A 258 -4.21 -20.93 -1.85
N GLU A 259 -3.95 -20.18 -2.91
CA GLU A 259 -2.76 -19.33 -3.00
C GLU A 259 -2.81 -18.26 -1.91
N ARG A 260 -3.95 -17.59 -1.73
CA ARG A 260 -4.12 -16.61 -0.66
C ARG A 260 -3.84 -17.20 0.72
N ALA A 261 -4.40 -18.37 1.02
CA ALA A 261 -4.14 -19.05 2.29
C ALA A 261 -2.65 -19.39 2.47
N ALA A 262 -1.95 -19.79 1.40
CA ALA A 262 -0.51 -20.03 1.45
C ALA A 262 0.29 -18.75 1.76
N GLU A 263 -0.03 -17.64 1.10
CA GLU A 263 0.61 -16.34 1.34
C GLU A 263 0.37 -15.84 2.78
N VAL A 264 -0.87 -15.96 3.27
CA VAL A 264 -1.22 -15.54 4.64
C VAL A 264 -0.57 -16.43 5.68
N HIS A 265 -0.51 -17.74 5.46
CA HIS A 265 0.21 -18.65 6.36
C HIS A 265 1.70 -18.34 6.38
N ALA A 266 2.33 -18.04 5.25
CA ALA A 266 3.74 -17.63 5.22
C ALA A 266 3.99 -16.36 6.05
N ILE A 267 3.08 -15.38 6.00
CA ILE A 267 3.12 -14.18 6.86
C ILE A 267 3.00 -14.57 8.35
N MET A 268 2.03 -15.41 8.70
CA MET A 268 1.79 -15.84 10.08
C MET A 268 2.95 -16.68 10.64
N ASP A 269 3.55 -17.55 9.83
CA ASP A 269 4.69 -18.39 10.20
C ASP A 269 5.91 -17.52 10.51
N ARG A 270 6.20 -16.51 9.68
CA ARG A 270 7.29 -15.57 9.95
C ARG A 270 7.07 -14.77 11.24
N ILE A 271 5.83 -14.32 11.51
CA ILE A 271 5.49 -13.66 12.79
C ILE A 271 5.65 -14.62 13.96
N THR A 272 5.27 -15.89 13.79
CA THR A 272 5.44 -16.95 14.81
C THR A 272 6.91 -17.17 15.16
N GLU A 273 7.81 -17.00 14.20
CA GLU A 273 9.26 -17.04 14.41
C GLU A 273 9.82 -15.75 15.06
N GLY A 274 8.97 -14.80 15.42
CA GLY A 274 9.36 -13.53 16.02
C GLY A 274 9.89 -12.50 15.02
N ARG A 275 9.64 -12.71 13.72
CA ARG A 275 10.13 -11.86 12.62
C ARG A 275 9.00 -11.08 11.98
N ALA A 276 9.29 -9.87 11.53
CA ALA A 276 8.32 -9.06 10.81
C ALA A 276 8.14 -9.60 9.39
N ALA A 277 6.93 -9.50 8.85
CA ALA A 277 6.58 -10.07 7.55
C ALA A 277 6.17 -8.99 6.55
N PRO A 278 7.05 -8.60 5.62
CA PRO A 278 6.65 -7.71 4.53
C PRO A 278 5.65 -8.40 3.62
N PHE A 279 4.65 -7.65 3.19
CA PHE A 279 3.68 -8.15 2.22
C PHE A 279 3.26 -7.05 1.26
N GLY A 280 2.88 -7.46 0.05
CA GLY A 280 2.26 -6.65 -0.98
C GLY A 280 0.75 -6.81 -1.00
N TYR A 281 0.07 -5.72 -1.34
CA TYR A 281 -1.35 -5.62 -1.56
C TYR A 281 -1.57 -5.13 -3.00
N LEU A 282 -2.30 -5.90 -3.82
CA LEU A 282 -2.61 -5.52 -5.20
C LEU A 282 -4.12 -5.50 -5.42
N GLY A 283 -4.61 -4.39 -5.97
CA GLY A 283 -5.98 -4.21 -6.45
C GLY A 283 -6.02 -3.68 -7.88
N GLU A 284 -7.19 -3.37 -8.41
CA GLU A 284 -7.36 -2.83 -9.77
C GLU A 284 -6.59 -1.52 -9.98
N ASP A 285 -6.71 -0.59 -9.03
CA ASP A 285 -6.17 0.77 -9.12
C ASP A 285 -4.99 1.03 -8.17
N ARG A 286 -4.52 0.00 -7.46
CA ARG A 286 -3.57 0.21 -6.39
C ARG A 286 -2.59 -0.91 -6.16
N HIS A 287 -1.36 -0.50 -5.88
CA HIS A 287 -0.29 -1.33 -5.39
C HIS A 287 0.30 -0.72 -4.12
N HIS A 288 0.37 -1.48 -3.04
CA HIS A 288 0.99 -1.03 -1.78
C HIS A 288 1.74 -2.16 -1.09
N SER A 289 2.66 -1.82 -0.20
CA SER A 289 3.35 -2.78 0.65
C SER A 289 3.50 -2.25 2.07
N MET A 290 3.29 -3.15 3.03
CA MET A 290 3.30 -2.89 4.47
C MET A 290 4.11 -3.98 5.18
N LEU A 291 4.34 -3.79 6.48
CA LEU A 291 5.07 -4.73 7.32
C LEU A 291 4.15 -5.28 8.40
N ALA A 292 3.75 -6.55 8.30
CA ALA A 292 2.95 -7.21 9.34
C ALA A 292 3.84 -7.56 10.55
N TYR A 293 3.32 -7.28 11.76
CA TYR A 293 3.99 -7.58 13.02
C TYR A 293 3.09 -8.35 14.01
N GLY A 294 1.83 -8.56 13.66
CA GLY A 294 0.91 -9.38 14.45
C GLY A 294 -0.27 -9.90 13.63
N PHE A 295 -0.98 -10.87 14.19
CA PHE A 295 -2.20 -11.43 13.62
C PHE A 295 -3.18 -11.89 14.70
N ILE A 296 -4.47 -11.90 14.33
CA ILE A 296 -5.55 -12.62 15.02
C ILE A 296 -6.17 -13.57 14.00
N HIS A 297 -6.14 -14.87 14.27
CA HIS A 297 -6.68 -15.91 13.40
C HIS A 297 -7.86 -16.58 14.09
N ASP A 298 -9.01 -16.63 13.42
CA ASP A 298 -10.17 -17.44 13.76
C ASP A 298 -10.22 -18.66 12.82
N PRO A 299 -9.73 -19.84 13.27
CA PRO A 299 -9.62 -21.01 12.40
C PRO A 299 -10.98 -21.54 11.95
N ALA A 300 -12.01 -21.41 12.79
CA ALA A 300 -13.34 -21.92 12.50
C ALA A 300 -14.08 -21.03 11.48
N GLY A 301 -13.83 -19.72 11.51
CA GLY A 301 -14.34 -18.77 10.52
C GLY A 301 -13.50 -18.72 9.24
N GLY A 302 -12.26 -19.22 9.28
CA GLY A 302 -11.29 -19.05 8.20
C GLY A 302 -10.95 -17.57 7.99
N ILE A 303 -10.83 -16.80 9.08
CA ILE A 303 -10.60 -15.35 9.04
C ILE A 303 -9.27 -15.03 9.71
N VAL A 304 -8.43 -14.25 9.04
CA VAL A 304 -7.18 -13.71 9.59
C VAL A 304 -7.24 -12.19 9.54
N GLN A 305 -7.00 -11.55 10.68
CA GLN A 305 -6.71 -10.13 10.75
C GLN A 305 -5.20 -9.95 10.93
N LEU A 306 -4.53 -9.32 9.97
CA LEU A 306 -3.15 -8.87 10.12
C LEU A 306 -3.10 -7.48 10.74
N VAL A 307 -2.11 -7.25 11.57
CA VAL A 307 -1.74 -5.94 12.12
C VAL A 307 -0.43 -5.52 11.46
N ALA A 308 -0.47 -4.42 10.73
CA ALA A 308 0.62 -4.02 9.86
C ALA A 308 1.03 -2.56 10.05
N ALA A 309 2.33 -2.29 10.01
CA ALA A 309 2.87 -0.94 9.97
C ALA A 309 2.82 -0.40 8.54
N ASN A 310 2.07 0.69 8.34
CA ASN A 310 2.05 1.47 7.12
C ASN A 310 3.21 2.45 7.09
N ASN A 311 3.70 2.74 5.88
CA ASN A 311 4.90 3.56 5.64
C ASN A 311 4.56 4.95 5.09
N TRP A 312 3.32 5.44 5.22
CA TRP A 312 2.92 6.71 4.62
C TRP A 312 3.18 7.94 5.48
N LYS A 313 3.00 7.86 6.79
CA LYS A 313 3.16 9.03 7.66
C LYS A 313 4.54 9.03 8.31
N GLU A 314 4.84 10.12 9.01
CA GLU A 314 6.15 10.41 9.56
C GLU A 314 6.09 10.38 11.09
N GLN A 315 7.23 10.07 11.71
CA GLN A 315 7.49 10.28 13.14
C GLN A 315 6.55 9.58 14.13
N GLN A 316 5.98 8.42 13.76
CA GLN A 316 5.15 7.66 14.67
C GLN A 316 5.94 7.02 15.81
N THR A 317 5.44 7.22 17.04
CA THR A 317 6.05 6.73 18.28
C THR A 317 5.04 6.19 19.29
N HIS A 318 3.74 6.25 18.98
CA HIS A 318 2.68 5.78 19.87
C HIS A 318 2.55 4.26 19.76
N ASN A 319 2.82 3.54 20.86
CA ASN A 319 2.94 2.08 20.84
C ASN A 319 1.64 1.33 21.16
N LEU A 320 0.66 1.97 21.82
CA LEU A 320 -0.60 1.30 22.19
C LEU A 320 -1.71 1.48 21.14
N SER A 321 -1.66 2.58 20.40
CA SER A 321 -2.55 2.92 19.30
C SER A 321 -1.73 3.83 18.39
N SER A 322 -1.47 3.36 17.17
CA SER A 322 -0.69 4.09 16.17
C SER A 322 -1.58 4.40 14.99
N ASP A 323 -1.67 5.67 14.61
CA ASP A 323 -2.43 6.07 13.41
C ASP A 323 -1.86 5.47 12.11
N ASP A 324 -0.65 4.90 12.14
CA ASP A 324 -0.01 4.27 10.97
C ASP A 324 -0.09 2.74 11.02
N ALA A 325 -0.71 2.20 12.05
CA ALA A 325 -0.99 0.80 12.04
C ALA A 325 -2.33 0.54 11.34
N GLU A 326 -2.31 -0.44 10.46
CA GLU A 326 -3.43 -0.78 9.62
C GLU A 326 -3.88 -2.20 9.95
N LEU A 327 -5.19 -2.42 9.84
CA LEU A 327 -5.79 -3.73 10.01
C LEU A 327 -6.20 -4.26 8.63
N VAL A 328 -5.69 -5.44 8.29
CA VAL A 328 -6.04 -6.13 7.04
C VAL A 328 -6.81 -7.39 7.39
N LEU A 329 -8.11 -7.39 7.10
CA LEU A 329 -9.00 -8.53 7.29
C LEU A 329 -8.98 -9.40 6.04
N ILE A 330 -8.75 -10.70 6.21
CA ILE A 330 -8.59 -11.65 5.12
C ILE A 330 -9.45 -12.87 5.42
N ARG A 331 -10.33 -13.21 4.50
CA ARG A 331 -11.12 -14.44 4.54
C ARG A 331 -10.42 -15.48 3.69
N LEU A 332 -10.02 -16.60 4.26
CA LEU A 332 -9.12 -17.58 3.61
C LEU A 332 -9.84 -18.45 2.57
N HIS A 333 -11.15 -18.66 2.71
CA HIS A 333 -11.90 -19.62 1.90
C HIS A 333 -12.80 -18.97 0.84
N GLU A 334 -13.06 -17.67 0.94
CA GLU A 334 -13.84 -16.94 -0.04
C GLU A 334 -13.02 -16.70 -1.31
N THR A 335 -13.66 -16.58 -2.46
CA THR A 335 -12.94 -16.31 -3.73
C THR A 335 -13.24 -14.94 -4.30
N ASP A 336 -14.17 -14.20 -3.72
CA ASP A 336 -14.61 -12.89 -4.20
C ASP A 336 -13.57 -11.77 -3.98
N GLU A 337 -13.85 -10.61 -4.58
CA GLU A 337 -13.03 -9.39 -4.49
C GLU A 337 -13.12 -8.73 -3.10
N GLU A 338 -14.05 -9.16 -2.25
CA GLU A 338 -14.22 -8.65 -0.88
C GLU A 338 -13.47 -9.48 0.15
N SER A 339 -12.79 -10.54 -0.29
CA SER A 339 -12.08 -11.47 0.60
C SER A 339 -10.84 -10.88 1.27
N ILE A 340 -10.32 -9.75 0.78
CA ILE A 340 -9.22 -9.00 1.40
C ILE A 340 -9.66 -7.55 1.59
N ARG A 341 -9.78 -7.12 2.84
CA ARG A 341 -10.28 -5.79 3.21
C ARG A 341 -9.28 -5.09 4.10
N TRP A 342 -8.88 -3.91 3.66
CA TRP A 342 -8.03 -3.00 4.40
C TRP A 342 -8.88 -1.89 4.99
N LEU A 343 -8.80 -1.74 6.31
CA LEU A 343 -9.32 -0.58 7.02
C LEU A 343 -8.30 0.55 7.01
N ASP A 344 -8.54 1.59 6.22
CA ASP A 344 -7.75 2.83 6.25
C ASP A 344 -8.30 3.78 7.34
N GLU A 345 -7.55 3.93 8.43
CA GLU A 345 -7.77 4.99 9.41
C GLU A 345 -6.88 6.22 9.08
N PRO A 346 -7.45 7.42 8.87
CA PRO A 346 -8.67 7.96 9.49
C PRO A 346 -9.88 8.08 8.54
N ILE A 347 -9.75 7.68 7.27
CA ILE A 347 -10.77 7.92 6.24
C ILE A 347 -11.99 6.98 6.40
N ARG A 348 -11.87 5.96 7.27
CA ARG A 348 -13.02 5.17 7.74
C ARG A 348 -13.75 4.44 6.60
N ALA A 349 -13.05 4.17 5.51
CA ALA A 349 -13.55 3.46 4.34
C ALA A 349 -12.76 2.16 4.15
N TYR A 350 -13.50 1.07 3.90
CA TYR A 350 -12.88 -0.18 3.47
C TYR A 350 -12.32 -0.03 2.07
N ARG A 351 -11.11 -0.54 1.88
CA ARG A 351 -10.54 -0.76 0.56
C ARG A 351 -10.42 -2.26 0.34
N ASN A 352 -10.80 -2.70 -0.85
CA ASN A 352 -10.74 -4.11 -1.24
C ASN A 352 -9.49 -4.35 -2.08
N ALA A 353 -8.85 -5.51 -1.85
CA ALA A 353 -7.75 -6.00 -2.67
C ALA A 353 -8.19 -7.25 -3.39
N ASP A 354 -7.60 -7.42 -4.56
CA ASP A 354 -7.71 -8.66 -5.31
C ASP A 354 -6.70 -9.69 -4.79
N LYS A 355 -5.56 -9.22 -4.25
CA LYS A 355 -4.40 -10.06 -3.95
C LYS A 355 -3.59 -9.61 -2.74
N ILE A 356 -3.05 -10.60 -2.03
CA ILE A 356 -1.99 -10.43 -1.03
C ILE A 356 -0.78 -11.29 -1.41
N VAL A 357 0.43 -10.77 -1.24
CA VAL A 357 1.68 -11.47 -1.59
C VAL A 357 2.66 -11.32 -0.45
N PHE A 358 3.10 -12.42 0.14
CA PHE A 358 4.21 -12.41 1.08
C PHE A 358 5.51 -12.11 0.33
N ILE A 359 6.31 -11.20 0.89
CA ILE A 359 7.63 -10.88 0.36
C ILE A 359 8.65 -11.37 1.37
N ASP A 360 9.32 -12.46 1.04
CA ASP A 360 10.42 -12.98 1.85
C ASP A 360 11.66 -12.09 1.71
N PRO A 361 12.08 -11.37 2.76
CA PRO A 361 13.29 -10.55 2.74
C PRO A 361 14.56 -11.35 2.47
N ASP A 362 14.55 -12.64 2.84
CA ASP A 362 15.70 -13.54 2.74
C ASP A 362 15.91 -14.02 1.29
N LEU A 363 14.84 -14.01 0.49
CA LEU A 363 14.89 -14.44 -0.91
C LEU A 363 15.15 -13.29 -1.87
N VAL A 364 15.26 -12.03 -1.42
CA VAL A 364 15.51 -10.87 -2.30
C VAL A 364 16.91 -10.96 -2.90
N GLU A 365 17.00 -11.66 -4.02
CA GLU A 365 18.24 -11.95 -4.73
C GLU A 365 18.36 -11.09 -5.99
N PRO A 366 19.59 -10.81 -6.45
CA PRO A 366 19.80 -10.16 -7.74
C PRO A 366 19.16 -11.01 -8.86
N PRO A 367 18.38 -10.40 -9.77
CA PRO A 367 17.77 -11.13 -10.87
C PRO A 367 18.82 -11.74 -11.81
N ALA A 368 18.51 -12.90 -12.37
CA ALA A 368 19.32 -13.52 -13.41
C ALA A 368 19.36 -12.65 -14.68
N ALA A 369 20.47 -12.67 -15.41
CA ALA A 369 20.64 -11.86 -16.63
C ALA A 369 19.56 -12.16 -17.68
N ASP A 370 19.19 -13.43 -17.85
CA ASP A 370 18.18 -13.86 -18.82
C ASP A 370 16.78 -13.30 -18.52
N THR A 371 16.50 -12.92 -17.27
CA THR A 371 15.23 -12.28 -16.87
C THR A 371 15.01 -10.95 -17.58
N LEU A 372 16.07 -10.16 -17.76
CA LEU A 372 15.96 -8.87 -18.47
C LEU A 372 15.60 -9.11 -19.94
N ALA A 373 16.28 -10.03 -20.61
CA ALA A 373 16.03 -10.35 -22.00
C ALA A 373 14.60 -10.86 -22.22
N GLN A 374 14.11 -11.75 -21.35
CA GLN A 374 12.74 -12.24 -21.41
C GLN A 374 11.72 -11.11 -21.21
N MET A 375 11.91 -10.26 -20.20
CA MET A 375 11.03 -9.12 -19.95
C MET A 375 10.98 -8.15 -21.14
N VAL A 376 12.13 -7.85 -21.75
CA VAL A 376 12.19 -7.01 -22.95
C VAL A 376 11.39 -7.65 -24.08
N GLN A 377 11.57 -8.94 -24.32
CA GLN A 377 10.85 -9.67 -25.36
C GLN A 377 9.34 -9.66 -25.11
N ASP A 378 8.90 -9.88 -23.87
CA ASP A 378 7.48 -9.82 -23.49
C ASP A 378 6.87 -8.44 -23.74
N VAL A 379 7.60 -7.36 -23.41
CA VAL A 379 7.17 -5.98 -23.68
C VAL A 379 7.06 -5.72 -25.19
N LEU A 380 8.04 -6.17 -25.98
CA LEU A 380 8.03 -6.00 -27.43
C LEU A 380 6.87 -6.77 -28.07
N ASP A 381 6.61 -8.00 -27.64
CA ASP A 381 5.54 -8.82 -28.19
C ASP A 381 4.15 -8.27 -27.83
N ALA A 382 3.98 -7.74 -26.61
CA ALA A 382 2.77 -7.04 -26.20
C ALA A 382 2.51 -5.77 -27.04
N LEU A 383 3.56 -5.07 -27.47
CA LEU A 383 3.43 -3.91 -28.34
C LEU A 383 3.13 -4.31 -29.80
N ARG A 384 3.66 -5.44 -30.28
CA ARG A 384 3.40 -5.94 -31.64
C ARG A 384 1.98 -6.45 -31.82
N SER A 385 1.41 -7.14 -30.82
CA SER A 385 0.14 -7.86 -30.93
C SER A 385 -0.99 -7.19 -30.12
N PRO A 386 -2.19 -6.93 -30.69
CA PRO A 386 -2.65 -7.18 -32.07
C PRO A 386 -2.53 -5.96 -33.02
N ALA A 387 -2.10 -4.79 -32.53
CA ALA A 387 -2.31 -3.50 -33.23
C ALA A 387 -1.03 -2.75 -33.63
N GLN A 388 0.16 -3.34 -33.48
CA GLN A 388 1.46 -2.67 -33.69
C GLN A 388 1.50 -1.27 -33.05
N ARG A 389 1.65 -1.25 -31.73
CA ARG A 389 1.67 -0.02 -30.93
C ARG A 389 3.10 0.41 -30.62
N SER A 390 3.29 1.70 -30.50
CA SER A 390 4.49 2.31 -29.90
C SER A 390 4.15 2.83 -28.51
N ALA A 391 5.08 2.70 -27.56
CA ALA A 391 4.91 3.20 -26.20
C ALA A 391 5.69 4.50 -25.97
N ILE A 392 5.05 5.49 -25.38
CA ILE A 392 5.65 6.75 -24.94
C ILE A 392 5.47 6.87 -23.42
N VAL A 393 6.55 6.99 -22.67
CA VAL A 393 6.53 7.21 -21.22
C VAL A 393 7.02 8.63 -20.96
N VAL A 394 6.18 9.44 -20.31
CA VAL A 394 6.52 10.80 -19.91
C VAL A 394 6.59 10.85 -18.38
N GLU A 395 7.75 11.19 -17.83
CA GLU A 395 7.94 11.34 -16.38
C GLU A 395 8.03 12.81 -15.97
N THR A 396 7.55 13.10 -14.76
CA THR A 396 7.69 14.42 -14.12
C THR A 396 7.05 15.54 -14.94
N VAL A 397 5.74 15.43 -15.16
CA VAL A 397 4.93 16.44 -15.85
C VAL A 397 3.65 16.75 -15.07
N ARG A 398 3.19 18.00 -15.15
CA ARG A 398 1.88 18.39 -14.61
C ARG A 398 0.76 17.82 -15.48
N SER A 399 0.93 17.95 -16.79
CA SER A 399 0.06 17.39 -17.80
C SER A 399 0.84 16.95 -19.03
N SER A 400 0.36 15.90 -19.68
CA SER A 400 0.82 15.43 -20.97
C SER A 400 -0.39 14.93 -21.75
N MET A 401 -0.47 15.31 -23.02
CA MET A 401 -1.52 14.85 -23.93
C MET A 401 -0.99 14.72 -25.35
N LEU A 402 -1.59 13.79 -26.09
CA LEU A 402 -1.48 13.70 -27.54
C LEU A 402 -2.64 14.47 -28.16
N VAL A 403 -2.36 15.24 -29.19
CA VAL A 403 -3.33 16.03 -29.96
C VAL A 403 -3.21 15.68 -31.43
N ASP A 404 -4.32 15.41 -32.11
CA ASP A 404 -4.35 15.16 -33.55
C ASP A 404 -4.61 16.44 -34.37
N GLY A 405 -4.59 16.33 -35.69
CA GLY A 405 -4.85 17.45 -36.61
C GLY A 405 -6.25 18.08 -36.49
N ASP A 406 -7.21 17.33 -35.94
CA ASP A 406 -8.59 17.77 -35.73
C ASP A 406 -8.79 18.41 -34.34
N GLY A 407 -7.76 18.37 -33.49
CA GLY A 407 -7.78 18.91 -32.12
C GLY A 407 -8.36 17.97 -31.08
N ASN A 408 -8.63 16.71 -31.43
CA ASN A 408 -8.98 15.66 -30.46
C ASN A 408 -7.78 15.39 -29.55
N ARG A 409 -8.04 14.88 -28.34
CA ARG A 409 -7.03 14.76 -27.30
C ARG A 409 -7.04 13.40 -26.62
N ALA A 410 -5.87 12.87 -26.31
CA ALA A 410 -5.71 11.72 -25.43
C ALA A 410 -4.65 12.03 -24.37
N GLY A 411 -4.98 11.88 -23.07
CA GLY A 411 -4.06 12.19 -21.98
C GLY A 411 -4.71 12.95 -20.84
N ARG A 412 -3.92 13.78 -20.14
CA ARG A 412 -4.39 14.55 -18.99
C ARG A 412 -3.95 16.00 -19.09
N ASP A 413 -4.89 16.91 -18.85
CA ASP A 413 -4.64 18.35 -18.65
C ASP A 413 -5.18 18.82 -17.30
N GLY A 414 -4.29 19.13 -16.36
CA GLY A 414 -4.66 19.45 -14.99
C GLY A 414 -5.49 18.33 -14.34
N GLY A 415 -6.75 18.62 -14.00
CA GLY A 415 -7.68 17.64 -13.42
C GLY A 415 -8.51 16.85 -14.45
N ARG A 416 -8.42 17.18 -15.74
CA ARG A 416 -9.25 16.56 -16.79
C ARG A 416 -8.49 15.45 -17.52
N ARG A 417 -9.18 14.34 -17.78
CA ARG A 417 -8.72 13.22 -18.60
C ARG A 417 -9.44 13.27 -19.95
N TYR A 418 -8.70 13.02 -21.03
CA TYR A 418 -9.20 13.02 -22.42
C TYR A 418 -8.88 11.67 -23.07
N SER A 419 -9.80 11.14 -23.86
CA SER A 419 -9.67 9.84 -24.54
C SER A 419 -10.33 9.88 -25.92
N ASP A 420 -10.21 11.02 -26.59
CA ASP A 420 -10.97 11.37 -27.79
C ASP A 420 -10.33 10.80 -29.07
N ILE A 421 -9.09 10.30 -29.00
CA ILE A 421 -8.33 9.75 -30.13
C ILE A 421 -8.42 8.22 -30.12
N PRO A 422 -9.21 7.59 -31.03
CA PRO A 422 -9.26 6.14 -31.16
C PRO A 422 -7.87 5.57 -31.50
N GLY A 423 -7.48 4.44 -30.91
CA GLY A 423 -6.17 3.83 -31.13
C GLY A 423 -5.03 4.40 -30.29
N VAL A 424 -5.31 5.38 -29.43
CA VAL A 424 -4.42 5.79 -28.34
C VAL A 424 -4.97 5.30 -27.01
N THR A 425 -4.19 4.52 -26.28
CA THR A 425 -4.47 4.25 -24.86
C THR A 425 -3.52 5.07 -24.01
N PHE A 426 -3.99 5.56 -22.85
CA PHE A 426 -3.13 6.29 -21.93
C PHE A 426 -3.39 5.88 -20.49
N ARG A 427 -2.33 5.88 -19.67
CA ARG A 427 -2.35 5.57 -18.23
C ARG A 427 -1.62 6.68 -17.48
N VAL A 428 -2.06 6.96 -16.26
CA VAL A 428 -1.47 8.00 -15.40
C VAL A 428 -1.00 7.36 -14.10
N HIS A 429 0.28 7.53 -13.80
CA HIS A 429 0.97 6.99 -12.62
C HIS A 429 1.55 8.14 -11.79
N GLY A 430 0.69 8.80 -11.00
CA GLY A 430 1.04 10.03 -10.28
C GLY A 430 1.32 11.19 -11.24
N GLU A 431 2.58 11.63 -11.31
CA GLU A 431 3.09 12.68 -12.20
C GLU A 431 3.69 12.12 -13.51
N ASN A 432 3.54 10.81 -13.74
CA ASN A 432 4.06 10.11 -14.91
C ASN A 432 2.89 9.61 -15.79
N MET A 433 3.10 9.53 -17.10
CA MET A 433 2.08 9.13 -18.07
C MET A 433 2.65 8.15 -19.07
N VAL A 434 1.88 7.13 -19.43
CA VAL A 434 2.23 6.15 -20.46
C VAL A 434 1.19 6.23 -21.55
N PHE A 435 1.61 6.42 -22.80
CA PHE A 435 0.77 6.37 -23.99
C PHE A 435 1.15 5.14 -24.80
N GLU A 436 0.17 4.39 -25.28
CA GLU A 436 0.37 3.40 -26.34
C GLU A 436 -0.40 3.86 -27.57
N VAL A 437 0.32 4.03 -28.68
CA VAL A 437 -0.17 4.67 -29.90
C VAL A 437 -0.11 3.67 -31.03
N SER A 438 -1.23 3.40 -31.71
CA SER A 438 -1.23 2.60 -32.94
C SER A 438 -0.31 3.22 -34.00
N GLY A 439 0.49 2.40 -34.69
CA GLY A 439 1.49 2.87 -35.65
C GLY A 439 0.93 3.75 -36.78
N GLU A 440 -0.34 3.56 -37.17
CA GLU A 440 -1.05 4.33 -38.19
C GLU A 440 -1.27 5.81 -37.80
N LEU A 441 -1.31 6.12 -36.50
CA LEU A 441 -1.59 7.47 -35.99
C LEU A 441 -0.32 8.30 -35.79
N TRP A 442 0.85 7.66 -35.87
CA TRP A 442 2.09 8.24 -35.38
C TRP A 442 2.44 9.58 -36.03
N ASP A 443 2.23 9.70 -37.34
CA ASP A 443 2.67 10.87 -38.09
C ASP A 443 1.73 12.08 -37.95
N ASP A 444 0.52 11.85 -37.42
CA ASP A 444 -0.57 12.83 -37.30
C ASP A 444 -0.73 13.40 -35.88
N LEU A 445 0.08 12.94 -34.93
CA LEU A 445 -0.03 13.29 -33.52
C LEU A 445 1.06 14.26 -33.05
N GLU A 446 0.68 15.13 -32.13
CA GLU A 446 1.56 16.05 -31.41
C GLU A 446 1.49 15.78 -29.90
N LEU A 447 2.64 15.55 -29.28
CA LEU A 447 2.78 15.46 -27.83
C LEU A 447 2.89 16.86 -27.23
N VAL A 448 1.97 17.21 -26.35
CA VAL A 448 1.88 18.49 -25.65
C VAL A 448 2.15 18.29 -24.17
N LEU A 449 3.18 18.96 -23.66
CA LEU A 449 3.66 18.84 -22.28
C LEU A 449 3.49 20.16 -21.53
N HIS A 450 3.02 20.05 -20.28
CA HIS A 450 2.99 21.15 -19.33
C HIS A 450 3.88 20.84 -18.13
N ARG A 451 4.76 21.78 -17.80
CA ARG A 451 5.73 21.64 -16.71
C ARG A 451 5.05 21.61 -15.34
N LEU A 452 5.65 20.88 -14.40
CA LEU A 452 5.36 21.03 -12.99
C LEU A 452 5.85 22.40 -12.50
N GLU A 453 4.94 23.24 -11.98
CA GLU A 453 5.31 24.43 -11.23
C GLU A 453 5.22 24.09 -9.74
N ARG A 454 6.33 24.17 -9.00
CA ARG A 454 6.32 24.17 -7.53
C ARG A 454 6.51 25.59 -7.02
N GLU A 455 5.61 26.06 -6.17
CA GLU A 455 5.79 27.31 -5.42
C GLU A 455 6.93 27.13 -4.40
N GLY A 456 8.08 27.77 -4.64
CA GLY A 456 9.21 27.83 -3.70
C GLY A 456 10.28 26.71 -3.87
N SER A 457 11.47 27.11 -4.33
CA SER A 457 12.77 26.39 -4.43
C SER A 457 13.16 25.67 -5.75
N GLU A 458 13.87 26.46 -6.57
CA GLU A 458 15.14 26.32 -7.30
C GLU A 458 15.58 25.13 -8.15
N VAL A 459 15.06 23.90 -8.06
CA VAL A 459 15.39 22.86 -9.07
C VAL A 459 14.16 22.00 -9.33
N LEU A 460 13.50 22.25 -10.46
CA LEU A 460 12.43 21.38 -10.94
C LEU A 460 13.06 20.13 -11.56
N PRO A 461 12.62 18.92 -11.18
CA PRO A 461 13.11 17.68 -11.78
C PRO A 461 12.92 17.72 -13.31
N GLU A 462 13.92 17.21 -14.03
CA GLU A 462 13.93 17.18 -15.50
C GLU A 462 12.81 16.26 -16.01
N THR A 463 12.02 16.78 -16.97
CA THR A 463 11.00 15.97 -17.66
C THR A 463 11.70 15.01 -18.61
N ARG A 464 11.33 13.73 -18.53
CA ARG A 464 11.86 12.64 -19.38
C ARG A 464 10.75 12.04 -20.24
N ILE A 465 11.06 11.60 -21.46
CA ILE A 465 10.05 11.17 -22.46
C ILE A 465 10.35 9.80 -23.11
N ALA A 466 10.63 8.70 -22.41
CA ALA A 466 11.03 7.43 -23.05
C ALA A 466 10.08 6.92 -24.19
N LEU A 467 10.64 6.30 -25.25
CA LEU A 467 9.94 5.87 -26.47
C LEU A 467 10.39 4.46 -26.85
N LEU A 468 9.43 3.60 -27.22
CA LEU A 468 9.68 2.28 -27.76
C LEU A 468 8.74 2.00 -28.95
N ASP A 469 9.31 1.80 -30.14
CA ASP A 469 8.58 1.45 -31.37
C ASP A 469 9.01 0.05 -31.85
N PRO A 470 8.11 -0.95 -31.87
CA PRO A 470 8.46 -2.32 -32.27
C PRO A 470 8.56 -2.50 -33.80
N GLY A 471 8.14 -1.52 -34.60
CA GLY A 471 8.04 -1.58 -36.06
C GLY A 471 9.30 -1.19 -36.82
N ASP A 472 10.34 -0.71 -36.14
CA ASP A 472 11.62 -0.32 -36.76
C ASP A 472 12.75 -1.35 -36.48
N PRO A 473 13.05 -2.27 -37.43
CA PRO A 473 14.05 -3.32 -37.25
C PRO A 473 15.50 -2.85 -37.43
N LEU A 474 15.76 -1.60 -37.86
CA LEU A 474 17.13 -1.09 -38.10
C LEU A 474 17.75 -0.37 -36.90
N VAL A 475 17.08 -0.41 -35.75
CA VAL A 475 17.43 0.45 -34.63
C VAL A 475 17.80 -0.36 -33.38
N GLY A 476 18.61 -1.39 -33.62
CA GLY A 476 19.16 -2.27 -32.60
C GLY A 476 20.31 -1.70 -31.77
N THR A 477 20.81 -0.47 -32.00
CA THR A 477 21.95 0.04 -31.20
C THR A 477 22.03 1.55 -30.93
N GLU A 478 21.21 2.45 -31.47
CA GLU A 478 21.40 3.90 -31.17
C GLU A 478 20.20 4.85 -31.31
N ALA A 479 19.09 4.48 -31.98
CA ALA A 479 18.00 5.43 -32.23
C ALA A 479 16.58 5.01 -31.74
N ALA A 480 16.42 3.84 -31.09
CA ALA A 480 15.10 3.24 -30.83
C ALA A 480 14.52 3.77 -29.53
N ALA A 481 15.40 4.07 -28.57
CA ALA A 481 15.09 5.08 -27.56
C ALA A 481 15.87 6.32 -27.90
N ARG A 482 15.17 7.37 -28.30
CA ARG A 482 15.75 8.70 -28.42
C ARG A 482 15.49 9.52 -27.17
N ILE A 483 15.75 9.01 -25.96
CA ILE A 483 15.48 9.78 -24.73
C ILE A 483 16.56 9.61 -23.67
N MET A 484 17.37 10.65 -23.56
CA MET A 484 17.16 11.65 -22.51
C MET A 484 17.40 13.02 -23.15
N ARG A 485 16.34 13.69 -23.61
CA ARG A 485 16.42 15.14 -23.78
C ARG A 485 15.85 15.73 -22.52
N ASP A 486 16.70 16.33 -21.71
CA ASP A 486 16.25 17.26 -20.68
C ASP A 486 15.61 18.43 -21.43
N VAL A 487 14.29 18.37 -21.56
CA VAL A 487 13.55 19.45 -22.20
C VAL A 487 13.47 20.58 -21.17
N SER A 488 14.31 21.59 -21.35
CA SER A 488 14.13 22.86 -20.65
C SER A 488 12.83 23.49 -21.13
N MET A 489 11.74 23.29 -20.39
CA MET A 489 10.44 23.85 -20.71
C MET A 489 10.28 25.24 -20.09
N ASN A 490 9.78 26.19 -20.88
CA ASN A 490 9.28 27.46 -20.36
C ASN A 490 8.02 27.17 -19.51
N PRO A 491 7.97 27.55 -18.22
CA PRO A 491 6.80 27.27 -17.38
C PRO A 491 5.51 27.95 -17.89
N ALA A 492 5.63 29.04 -18.65
CA ALA A 492 4.48 29.82 -19.11
C ALA A 492 3.74 29.23 -20.33
N GLU A 493 4.38 28.35 -21.11
CA GLU A 493 3.82 27.85 -22.37
C GLU A 493 3.97 26.33 -22.51
N PRO A 494 2.93 25.63 -23.01
CA PRO A 494 3.03 24.21 -23.30
C PRO A 494 4.11 23.96 -24.36
N THR A 495 4.97 22.98 -24.11
CA THR A 495 5.96 22.54 -25.10
C THR A 495 5.33 21.47 -25.98
N ARG A 496 5.51 21.59 -27.29
CA ARG A 496 4.86 20.72 -28.28
C ARG A 496 5.89 19.98 -29.13
N PHE A 497 5.62 18.71 -29.38
CA PHE A 497 6.48 17.82 -30.16
C PHE A 497 5.65 17.03 -31.17
N PRO A 498 5.77 17.31 -32.48
CA PRO A 498 5.23 16.40 -33.48
C PRO A 498 5.86 15.01 -33.31
N LEU A 499 5.06 13.95 -33.18
CA LEU A 499 5.58 12.60 -32.95
C LEU A 499 6.46 12.09 -34.11
N ARG A 500 6.16 12.51 -35.35
CA ARG A 500 7.01 12.27 -36.52
C ARG A 500 8.45 12.77 -36.35
N ASP A 501 8.65 13.84 -35.57
CA ASP A 501 9.98 14.40 -35.32
C ASP A 501 10.76 13.61 -34.25
N LEU A 502 10.07 12.72 -33.54
CA LEU A 502 10.63 11.79 -32.57
C LEU A 502 11.10 10.48 -33.22
N ARG A 503 10.59 10.12 -34.41
CA ARG A 503 11.10 8.98 -35.20
C ARG A 503 12.53 9.27 -35.72
N PRO A 504 13.41 8.27 -35.77
CA PRO A 504 14.68 8.40 -36.48
C PRO A 504 14.41 8.80 -37.93
N ARG A 505 15.15 9.79 -38.44
CA ARG A 505 15.17 10.03 -39.89
C ARG A 505 15.91 8.86 -40.54
N GLN A 506 15.26 8.20 -41.48
CA GLN A 506 15.86 7.14 -42.30
C GLN A 506 17.10 7.61 -43.06
#